data_AF-A0A1F7XNT4-F1
#
_entry.id   AF-A0A1F7XNT4-F1
#
_cell.length_a   1.000
_cell.length_b   1.000
_cell.length_c   1.000
_cell.angle_alpha   90.00
_cell.angle_beta   90.00
_cell.angle_gamma   90.00
#
_symmetry.space_group_name_H-M   'P 1'
#
loop_
_entity.id
_entity.type
_entity.pdbx_description
1 polymer ?
#
loop_
_entity_poly.entity_id
_entity_poly.type
_entity_poly.pdbx_seq_one_letter_code
_entity_poly.pdbx_strand_id
1 'polypeptide(L)'
;MNKYYLKNKKTVNFIGFKVPSLIFGAGIIFAVLTVFMTIQTITSSAKLAFLENEELKLIKENEELNNNLIENSSLSALSKSSESLGFVKPSRLIYSEQSQEVAKLP
;
A
#
# COMPACT_ATOMS: atom_id res chain seq x y z
N MET A 1 -37.52 -29.30 42.73
CA MET A 1 -36.36 -28.44 42.39
C MET A 1 -35.34 -28.58 43.50
N ASN A 2 -34.18 -29.17 43.21
CA ASN A 2 -33.31 -29.80 44.19
C ASN A 2 -32.41 -28.78 44.93
N LYS A 3 -32.66 -28.55 46.23
CA LYS A 3 -32.00 -27.53 47.08
C LYS A 3 -30.53 -27.84 47.42
N TYR A 4 -30.00 -29.01 47.02
CA TYR A 4 -28.66 -29.46 47.42
C TYR A 4 -27.49 -28.87 46.62
N TYR A 5 -27.72 -28.17 45.50
CA TYR A 5 -26.64 -27.60 44.67
C TYR A 5 -26.05 -26.28 45.18
N LEU A 6 -26.61 -25.69 46.24
CA LEU A 6 -26.19 -24.36 46.71
C LEU A 6 -25.23 -24.41 47.92
N LYS A 7 -24.85 -25.58 48.43
CA LYS A 7 -24.19 -25.70 49.75
C LYS A 7 -22.66 -25.53 49.76
N ASN A 8 -22.00 -25.24 48.64
CA ASN A 8 -20.53 -25.12 48.63
C ASN A 8 -19.96 -24.12 47.60
N LYS A 9 -20.54 -22.90 47.54
CA LYS A 9 -19.89 -21.82 46.78
C LYS A 9 -18.66 -21.32 47.56
N LYS A 10 -17.47 -21.78 47.16
CA LYS A 10 -16.20 -21.18 47.60
C LYS A 10 -16.20 -19.71 47.18
N THR A 11 -16.10 -18.83 48.15
CA THR A 11 -16.01 -17.38 47.95
C THR A 11 -14.60 -16.95 48.27
N VAL A 12 -14.11 -15.97 47.53
CA VAL A 12 -12.82 -15.31 47.76
C VAL A 12 -13.11 -13.89 48.22
N ASN A 13 -12.39 -13.44 49.24
CA ASN A 13 -12.43 -12.04 49.65
C ASN A 13 -11.53 -11.25 48.71
N PHE A 14 -12.13 -10.33 47.96
CA PHE A 14 -11.41 -9.41 47.09
C PHE A 14 -11.82 -7.98 47.46
N ILE A 15 -10.87 -7.18 47.95
CA ILE A 15 -11.07 -5.76 48.32
C ILE A 15 -12.31 -5.57 49.23
N GLY A 16 -12.43 -6.42 50.25
CA GLY A 16 -13.53 -6.33 51.23
C GLY A 16 -14.87 -6.92 50.77
N PHE A 17 -15.01 -7.34 49.50
CA PHE A 17 -16.21 -7.99 48.98
C PHE A 17 -16.02 -9.51 48.83
N LYS A 18 -17.06 -10.28 49.17
CA LYS A 18 -17.10 -11.73 48.93
C LYS A 18 -17.57 -12.02 47.52
N VAL A 19 -16.65 -12.46 46.67
CA VAL A 19 -16.93 -12.78 45.27
C VAL A 19 -16.90 -14.30 45.08
N PRO A 20 -17.81 -14.90 44.30
CA PRO A 20 -17.71 -16.31 43.95
C PRO A 20 -16.38 -16.61 43.23
N SER A 21 -15.67 -17.66 43.65
CA SER A 21 -14.33 -17.99 43.11
C SER A 21 -14.31 -18.21 41.60
N LEU A 22 -15.42 -18.67 41.03
CA LEU A 22 -15.58 -18.91 39.60
C LEU A 22 -15.59 -17.61 38.81
N ILE A 23 -16.30 -16.58 39.31
CA ILE A 23 -16.35 -15.25 38.68
C ILE A 23 -14.97 -14.58 38.81
N PHE A 24 -14.32 -14.73 39.96
CA PHE A 24 -12.99 -14.18 40.18
C PHE A 24 -11.95 -14.80 39.23
N GLY A 25 -11.95 -16.13 39.09
CA GLY A 25 -11.08 -16.83 38.13
C GLY A 25 -11.37 -16.44 36.68
N ALA A 26 -12.65 -16.34 36.29
CA ALA A 26 -13.03 -15.86 34.97
C ALA A 26 -12.55 -14.43 34.69
N GLY A 27 -12.62 -13.55 35.70
CA GLY A 27 -12.11 -12.18 35.60
C GLY A 27 -10.60 -12.11 35.37
N ILE A 28 -9.83 -12.98 36.04
CA ILE A 28 -8.38 -13.07 35.82
C ILE A 28 -8.08 -13.55 34.39
N ILE A 29 -8.75 -14.60 33.92
CA ILE A 29 -8.56 -15.12 32.56
C ILE A 29 -8.92 -14.04 31.53
N PHE A 30 -10.01 -13.31 31.76
CA PHE A 30 -10.42 -12.22 30.91
C PHE A 30 -9.39 -11.09 30.88
N ALA A 31 -8.84 -10.68 32.04
CA ALA A 31 -7.78 -9.68 32.10
C ALA A 31 -6.55 -10.10 31.29
N VAL A 32 -6.10 -11.35 31.42
CA VAL A 32 -4.97 -11.87 30.64
C VAL A 32 -5.26 -11.84 29.14
N LEU A 33 -6.44 -12.28 28.73
CA LEU A 33 -6.86 -12.26 27.32
C LEU A 33 -6.93 -10.83 26.76
N THR A 34 -7.45 -9.87 27.52
CA THR A 34 -7.52 -8.47 27.06
C THR A 34 -6.14 -7.89 26.81
N VAL A 35 -5.18 -8.13 27.70
CA VAL A 35 -3.79 -7.66 27.53
C VAL A 35 -3.16 -8.32 26.31
N PHE A 36 -3.30 -9.64 26.17
CA PHE A 36 -2.77 -10.40 25.03
C PHE A 36 -3.32 -9.91 23.69
N MET A 37 -4.64 -9.72 23.60
CA MET A 37 -5.30 -9.21 22.41
C MET A 37 -4.87 -7.76 22.12
N THR A 38 -4.79 -6.91 23.14
CA THR A 38 -4.36 -5.51 22.98
C THR A 38 -2.95 -5.41 22.39
N ILE A 39 -2.00 -6.22 22.89
CA ILE A 39 -0.62 -6.25 22.37
C ILE A 39 -0.61 -6.66 20.89
N GLN A 40 -1.37 -7.69 20.52
CA GLN A 40 -1.47 -8.13 19.13
C GLN A 40 -2.10 -7.07 18.23
N THR A 41 -3.19 -6.45 18.69
CA THR A 41 -3.88 -5.40 17.93
C THR A 41 -2.96 -4.20 17.72
N ILE A 42 -2.27 -3.72 18.75
CA ILE A 42 -1.30 -2.60 18.61
C ILE A 42 -0.21 -2.96 17.61
N THR A 43 0.36 -4.16 17.69
CA THR A 43 1.43 -4.61 16.78
C THR A 43 0.92 -4.71 15.33
N SER A 44 -0.28 -5.25 15.14
CA SER A 44 -0.90 -5.38 13.82
C SER A 44 -1.25 -4.01 13.23
N SER A 45 -1.82 -3.10 14.03
CA SER A 45 -2.14 -1.74 13.60
C SER A 45 -0.89 -0.93 13.27
N ALA A 46 0.17 -1.03 14.07
CA ALA A 46 1.44 -0.38 13.77
C ALA A 46 2.06 -0.92 12.47
N LYS A 47 2.00 -2.24 12.25
CA LYS A 47 2.47 -2.87 11.02
C LYS A 47 1.63 -2.46 9.81
N LEU A 48 0.31 -2.39 9.94
CA LEU A 48 -0.59 -1.91 8.90
C LEU A 48 -0.29 -0.46 8.53
N ALA A 49 -0.17 0.43 9.51
CA ALA A 49 0.19 1.82 9.26
C ALA A 49 1.57 1.94 8.60
N PHE A 50 2.54 1.12 9.01
CA PHE A 50 3.85 1.08 8.35
C PHE A 50 3.73 0.65 6.88
N LEU A 51 2.99 -0.42 6.59
CA LEU A 51 2.75 -0.91 5.23
C LEU A 51 2.01 0.10 4.36
N GLU A 52 0.97 0.76 4.88
CA GLU A 52 0.23 1.82 4.16
C GLU A 52 1.14 2.99 3.81
N ASN A 53 2.01 3.42 4.73
CA ASN A 53 2.96 4.49 4.44
C ASN A 53 4.00 4.07 3.39
N GLU A 54 4.48 2.83 3.45
CA GLU A 54 5.40 2.28 2.46
C GLU A 54 4.75 2.17 1.08
N GLU A 55 3.49 1.72 1.01
CA GLU A 55 2.71 1.67 -0.22
C GLU A 55 2.52 3.07 -0.82
N LEU A 56 2.11 4.06 -0.03
CA LEU A 56 1.97 5.44 -0.49
C LEU A 56 3.29 6.03 -1.00
N LYS A 57 4.39 5.71 -0.32
CA LYS A 57 5.73 6.12 -0.76
C LYS A 57 6.08 5.50 -2.11
N LEU A 58 5.87 4.20 -2.29
CA LEU A 58 6.15 3.49 -3.54
C LEU A 58 5.27 3.99 -4.69
N ILE A 59 3.99 4.27 -4.45
CA ILE A 59 3.09 4.86 -5.46
C ILE A 59 3.65 6.21 -5.93
N LYS A 60 4.04 7.07 -4.98
CA LYS A 60 4.60 8.39 -5.30
C LYS A 60 5.91 8.29 -6.08
N GLU A 61 6.81 7.38 -5.68
CA GLU A 61 8.06 7.15 -6.42
C GLU A 61 7.79 6.62 -7.84
N ASN A 62 6.80 5.74 -8.01
CA ASN A 62 6.40 5.24 -9.32
C ASN A 62 5.83 6.35 -10.21
N GLU A 63 4.94 7.19 -9.67
CA GLU A 63 4.42 8.35 -10.39
C GLU A 63 5.52 9.32 -10.82
N GLU A 64 6.47 9.61 -9.94
CA GLU A 64 7.61 10.47 -10.24
C GLU A 64 8.50 9.88 -11.34
N LEU A 65 8.85 8.59 -11.23
CA LEU A 65 9.62 7.89 -12.25
C LEU A 65 8.90 7.84 -13.60
N ASN A 66 7.58 7.60 -13.59
CA ASN A 66 6.77 7.60 -14.80
C ASN A 66 6.72 8.99 -15.44
N ASN A 67 6.56 10.05 -14.65
CA ASN A 67 6.62 11.42 -15.15
C ASN A 67 7.99 11.75 -15.75
N ASN A 68 9.07 11.37 -15.07
CA ASN A 68 10.44 11.54 -15.58
C ASN A 68 10.66 10.76 -16.89
N LEU A 69 10.10 9.56 -17.02
CA LEU A 69 10.16 8.78 -18.26
C LEU A 69 9.39 9.49 -19.37
N ILE A 70 8.18 9.98 -19.11
CA ILE A 70 7.38 10.71 -20.10
C ILE A 70 8.11 11.99 -20.53
N GLU A 71 8.66 12.77 -19.60
CA GLU A 71 9.42 13.98 -19.92
C GLU A 71 10.64 13.67 -20.78
N ASN A 72 11.46 12.69 -20.39
CA ASN A 72 12.69 12.34 -21.12
C ASN A 72 12.42 11.64 -22.45
N SER A 73 11.34 10.86 -22.56
CA SER A 73 10.93 10.22 -23.81
C SER A 73 10.09 11.13 -24.70
N SER A 74 9.68 12.29 -24.21
CA SER A 74 8.86 13.23 -24.99
C SER A 74 9.65 13.73 -26.20
N LEU A 75 8.98 13.74 -27.36
CA LEU A 75 9.52 14.31 -28.59
C LEU A 75 9.93 15.79 -28.43
N SER A 76 9.32 16.49 -27.48
CA SER A 76 9.63 17.89 -27.18
C SER A 76 10.99 18.04 -26.50
N ALA A 77 11.33 17.17 -25.54
CA ALA A 77 12.65 17.12 -24.94
C ALA A 77 13.72 16.72 -25.97
N LEU A 78 13.42 15.74 -26.83
CA LEU A 78 14.30 15.35 -27.93
C LEU A 78 14.51 16.50 -28.93
N SER A 79 13.45 17.23 -29.28
CA SER A 79 13.51 18.40 -30.16
C SER A 79 14.39 19.49 -29.56
N LYS A 80 14.20 19.86 -28.29
CA LYS A 80 15.05 20.84 -27.58
C LYS A 80 16.52 20.41 -27.54
N SER A 81 16.78 19.14 -27.23
CA SER A 81 18.15 18.61 -27.19
C SER A 81 18.78 18.64 -28.58
N SER A 82 18.03 18.24 -29.62
CA SER A 82 18.50 18.27 -31.01
C SER A 82 18.83 19.69 -31.49
N GLU A 83 18.01 20.69 -31.16
CA GLU A 83 18.30 22.10 -31.46
C GLU A 83 19.58 22.57 -30.76
N SER A 84 19.77 22.20 -29.49
CA SER A 84 20.99 22.56 -28.73
C SER A 84 22.26 21.90 -29.28
N LEU A 85 22.13 20.72 -29.89
CA LEU A 85 23.22 19.98 -30.53
C LEU A 85 23.47 20.42 -31.98
N GLY A 86 22.74 21.43 -32.47
CA GLY A 86 22.91 21.98 -33.81
C GLY A 86 22.19 21.22 -34.92
N PHE A 87 21.29 20.28 -34.58
CA PHE A 87 20.42 19.66 -35.57
C PHE A 87 19.33 20.66 -35.99
N VAL A 88 19.38 21.07 -37.26
CA VAL A 88 18.38 21.97 -37.85
C VAL A 88 17.32 21.12 -38.55
N LYS A 89 16.03 21.32 -38.21
CA LYS A 89 14.92 20.66 -38.88
C LYS A 89 14.90 21.07 -40.37
N PRO A 90 14.95 20.13 -41.33
CA PRO A 90 14.96 20.48 -42.74
C PRO A 90 13.65 21.17 -43.13
N SER A 91 13.76 22.39 -43.66
CA SER A 91 12.64 23.25 -44.05
C SER A 91 11.91 22.80 -45.31
N ARG A 92 12.50 21.86 -46.08
CA ARG A 92 11.91 21.33 -47.30
C ARG A 92 12.32 19.87 -47.50
N LEU A 93 11.37 18.96 -47.28
CA LEU A 93 11.48 17.57 -47.70
C LEU A 93 11.16 17.51 -49.20
N ILE A 94 12.20 17.51 -50.04
CA ILE A 94 12.02 17.24 -51.47
C ILE A 94 12.06 15.72 -51.63
N TYR A 95 10.89 15.10 -51.73
CA TYR A 95 10.79 13.72 -52.21
C TYR A 95 11.10 13.75 -53.71
N SER A 96 12.32 13.33 -54.06
CA SER A 96 12.65 13.07 -55.45
C SER A 96 12.00 11.74 -55.84
N GLU A 97 10.76 11.78 -56.32
CA GLU A 97 10.24 10.65 -57.08
C GLU A 97 11.10 10.53 -58.34
N GLN A 98 11.98 9.53 -58.32
CA GLN A 98 12.76 9.16 -59.48
C GLN A 98 11.75 8.63 -60.51
N SER A 99 11.33 9.52 -61.41
CA SER A 99 10.47 9.20 -62.55
C SER A 99 11.14 8.07 -63.32
N GLN A 100 10.68 6.83 -63.08
CA GLN A 100 10.99 5.72 -63.94
C GLN A 100 10.21 5.97 -65.23
N GLU A 101 10.90 6.48 -66.25
CA GLU A 101 10.42 6.40 -67.63
C GLU A 101 10.28 4.91 -67.97
N VAL A 102 9.05 4.39 -67.88
CA VAL A 102 8.71 3.08 -68.40
C VAL A 102 8.24 3.26 -69.84
N ALA A 103 8.96 2.64 -70.77
CA ALA A 103 8.60 2.63 -72.18
C ALA A 103 7.23 1.95 -72.37
N LYS A 104 6.31 2.63 -73.04
CA LYS A 104 5.01 2.05 -73.41
C LYS A 104 5.24 0.98 -74.47
N LEU A 105 4.81 -0.25 -74.18
CA LEU A 105 4.80 -1.35 -75.14
C LEU A 105 3.73 -1.08 -76.22
N PRO A 106 3.95 -1.54 -77.48
CA PRO A 106 3.05 -1.31 -78.61
C PRO A 106 1.68 -1.99 -78.44
#